data_AF-A0A5C8WRU0-F1
#
_entry.id   AF-A0A5C8WRU0-F1
#
_cell.length_a   1.000
_cell.length_b   1.000
_cell.length_c   1.000
_cell.angle_alpha   90.00
_cell.angle_beta   90.00
_cell.angle_gamma   90.00
#
_symmetry.space_group_name_H-M   'P 1'
#
loop_
_entity.id
_entity.type
_entity.pdbx_description
1 polymer ?
#
loop_
_entity_poly.entity_id
_entity_poly.type
_entity_poly.pdbx_seq_one_letter_code
_entity_poly.pdbx_strand_id
1 'polypeptide(L)'
;MHGLDRPTNRRLVLGGLGLGSLGAALPAWAAGSVKLPLPGGPDERTLTKAFPDKGEMILQRTHPPLLETPFSVFDEGVFTPNDRFYVRWHWASIPTEVDAGTFRLKVHGHVEKELSLSLDAIAGLPRFEIAAVNQCSG
;
A
#
# COMPACT_ATOMS: atom_id res chain seq x y z
N MET A 1 -0.57 -4.34 69.52
CA MET A 1 0.01 -4.06 68.19
C MET A 1 -1.14 -3.76 67.24
N HIS A 2 -1.48 -2.48 67.08
CA HIS A 2 -2.57 -2.01 66.22
C HIS A 2 -2.02 -1.68 64.83
N GLY A 3 -2.54 -2.35 63.79
CA GLY A 3 -2.34 -1.98 62.39
C GLY A 3 -3.36 -0.92 61.98
N LEU A 4 -2.88 0.21 61.44
CA LEU A 4 -3.70 1.22 60.79
C LEU A 4 -3.80 0.91 59.30
N ASP A 5 -4.96 0.47 58.83
CA ASP A 5 -5.33 0.56 57.42
C ASP A 5 -5.76 2.00 57.10
N ARG A 6 -4.98 2.68 56.25
CA ARG A 6 -5.33 3.99 55.68
C ARG A 6 -6.16 3.79 54.40
N PRO A 7 -7.36 4.38 54.28
CA PRO A 7 -8.11 4.34 53.03
C PRO A 7 -7.46 5.24 51.97
N THR A 8 -7.07 4.65 50.84
CA THR A 8 -6.57 5.34 49.65
C THR A 8 -7.70 6.16 49.04
N ASN A 9 -7.63 7.47 49.22
CA ASN A 9 -8.63 8.42 48.75
C ASN A 9 -8.53 8.59 47.22
N ARG A 10 -9.52 8.08 46.48
CA ARG A 10 -9.61 8.08 45.00
C ARG A 10 -9.75 9.48 44.35
N ARG A 11 -9.48 10.56 45.09
CA ARG A 11 -9.72 11.95 44.67
C ARG A 11 -8.44 12.72 44.26
N LEU A 12 -7.31 12.03 44.13
CA LEU A 12 -6.00 12.67 43.87
C LEU A 12 -5.46 12.45 42.45
N VAL A 13 -6.23 11.85 41.52
CA VAL A 13 -5.80 11.63 40.12
C VAL A 13 -6.35 12.68 39.14
N LEU A 14 -7.15 13.65 39.61
CA LEU A 14 -7.73 14.71 38.76
C LEU A 14 -7.13 16.12 39.00
N GLY A 15 -5.90 16.20 39.51
CA GLY A 15 -5.24 17.46 39.89
C GLY A 15 -3.90 17.73 39.21
N GLY A 16 -3.69 17.24 37.97
CA GLY A 16 -2.40 17.31 37.28
C GLY A 16 -2.49 17.66 35.79
N LEU A 17 -3.40 18.55 35.39
CA LEU A 17 -3.36 19.20 34.07
C LEU A 17 -2.58 20.51 34.19
N GLY A 18 -1.28 20.39 34.49
CA GLY A 18 -0.33 21.48 34.37
C GLY A 18 0.01 21.71 32.90
N LEU A 19 -0.02 22.98 32.49
CA LEU A 19 0.37 23.48 31.17
C LEU A 19 1.75 22.91 30.77
N GLY A 20 1.79 21.92 29.87
CA GLY A 20 3.07 21.31 29.53
C GLY A 20 3.03 20.09 28.62
N SER A 21 2.19 20.08 27.59
CA SER A 21 2.33 19.12 26.49
C SER A 21 1.74 19.66 25.18
N LEU A 22 2.28 20.78 24.70
CA LEU A 22 2.33 21.08 23.25
C LEU A 22 3.37 20.15 22.57
N GLY A 23 3.33 18.86 22.89
CA GLY A 23 4.23 17.84 22.39
C GLY A 23 3.77 17.36 21.02
N ALA A 24 4.25 18.04 19.99
CA ALA A 24 4.29 17.60 18.59
C ALA A 24 2.99 17.00 18.05
N ALA A 25 2.00 17.84 17.75
CA ALA A 25 1.25 17.60 16.53
C ALA A 25 2.25 17.79 15.38
N LEU A 26 2.94 16.70 14.99
CA LEU A 26 3.54 16.66 13.66
C LEU A 26 2.44 17.11 12.71
N PRO A 27 2.67 18.08 11.81
CA PRO A 27 1.68 18.38 10.81
C PRO A 27 1.45 17.04 10.11
N ALA A 28 0.26 16.46 10.27
CA ALA A 28 -0.25 15.57 9.25
C ALA A 28 -0.21 16.45 8.01
N TRP A 29 0.85 16.35 7.22
CA TRP A 29 0.91 17.01 5.92
C TRP A 29 -0.41 16.66 5.28
N ALA A 30 -1.25 17.69 5.12
CA ALA A 30 -2.56 17.50 4.53
C ALA A 30 -2.29 16.73 3.25
N ALA A 31 -2.74 15.48 3.21
CA ALA A 31 -2.54 14.64 2.05
C ALA A 31 -3.12 15.44 0.89
N GLY A 32 -2.28 15.81 -0.08
CA GLY A 32 -2.72 16.62 -1.20
C GLY A 32 -3.92 15.95 -1.86
N SER A 33 -4.76 16.70 -2.56
CA SER A 33 -5.83 16.12 -3.35
C SER A 33 -5.67 16.47 -4.81
N VAL A 34 -6.25 15.62 -5.65
CA VAL A 34 -6.36 15.84 -7.09
C VAL A 34 -7.82 15.74 -7.47
N LYS A 35 -8.26 16.65 -8.34
CA LYS A 35 -9.61 16.64 -8.91
C LYS A 35 -9.56 15.95 -10.27
N LEU A 36 -10.16 14.76 -10.34
CA LEU A 36 -10.26 13.98 -11.56
C LEU A 36 -11.44 14.47 -12.43
N PRO A 37 -11.35 14.44 -13.76
CA PRO A 37 -12.46 14.85 -14.64
C PRO A 37 -13.54 13.75 -14.73
N LEU A 38 -14.07 13.27 -13.59
CA LEU A 38 -15.05 12.19 -13.53
C LEU A 38 -16.48 12.73 -13.66
N PRO A 39 -17.32 12.17 -14.54
CA PRO A 39 -18.73 12.54 -14.60
C PRO A 39 -19.47 12.10 -13.34
N GLY A 40 -20.24 13.00 -12.72
CA GLY A 40 -21.11 12.68 -11.59
C GLY A 40 -20.45 12.62 -10.20
N GLY A 41 -19.12 12.70 -10.13
CA GLY A 41 -18.36 12.71 -8.87
C GLY A 41 -18.50 11.43 -8.02
N PRO A 42 -17.87 11.38 -6.83
CA PRO A 42 -16.88 12.35 -6.34
C PRO A 42 -15.63 12.33 -7.23
N ASP A 43 -15.20 13.51 -7.66
CA ASP A 43 -14.06 13.74 -8.53
C ASP A 43 -12.75 13.99 -7.75
N GLU A 44 -12.85 14.42 -6.49
CA GLU A 44 -11.68 14.58 -5.64
C GLU A 44 -11.14 13.22 -5.15
N ARG A 45 -9.82 13.09 -5.20
CA ARG A 45 -9.06 11.94 -4.69
C ARG A 45 -7.86 12.40 -3.88
N THR A 46 -7.57 11.67 -2.82
CA THR A 46 -6.40 11.90 -1.98
C THR A 46 -5.13 11.41 -2.69
N LEU A 47 -4.04 12.16 -2.55
CA LEU A 47 -2.69 11.75 -2.93
C LEU A 47 -2.02 11.08 -1.73
N THR A 48 -1.26 10.01 -1.96
CA THR A 48 -0.63 9.24 -0.89
C THR A 48 0.80 8.82 -1.24
N LYS A 49 1.68 8.83 -0.24
CA LYS A 49 3.03 8.22 -0.27
C LYS A 49 3.15 7.08 0.74
N ALA A 50 2.03 6.58 1.24
CA ALA A 50 1.99 5.66 2.38
C ALA A 50 2.28 4.19 2.01
N PHE A 51 2.41 3.88 0.72
CA PHE A 51 2.66 2.52 0.25
C PHE A 51 4.17 2.29 0.05
N PRO A 52 4.73 1.18 0.57
CA PRO A 52 6.15 0.87 0.38
C PRO A 52 6.55 0.89 -1.10
N ASP A 53 7.74 1.40 -1.38
CA ASP A 53 8.33 1.49 -2.72
C ASP A 53 7.51 2.27 -3.76
N LYS A 54 6.52 3.05 -3.32
CA LYS A 54 5.72 3.93 -4.18
C LYS A 54 6.00 5.40 -3.88
N GLY A 55 6.08 6.18 -4.95
CA GLY A 55 6.00 7.64 -4.87
C GLY A 55 4.59 8.13 -4.54
N GLU A 56 4.33 9.41 -4.81
CA GLU A 56 2.98 10.00 -4.66
C GLU A 56 1.93 9.42 -5.62
N MET A 57 0.99 8.63 -5.15
CA MET A 57 -0.05 8.02 -5.98
C MET A 57 -1.41 8.65 -5.69
N ILE A 58 -2.32 8.58 -6.67
CA ILE A 58 -3.74 8.87 -6.45
C ILE A 58 -4.36 7.67 -5.75
N LEU A 59 -4.86 7.86 -4.53
CA LEU A 59 -5.50 6.83 -3.74
C LEU A 59 -6.95 6.67 -4.16
N GLN A 60 -7.27 5.53 -4.79
CA GLN A 60 -8.65 5.15 -5.09
C GLN A 60 -9.25 4.32 -3.95
N ARG A 61 -8.47 3.41 -3.36
CA ARG A 61 -8.88 2.58 -2.22
C ARG A 61 -7.67 2.01 -1.47
N THR A 62 -7.77 1.89 -0.14
CA THR A 62 -6.70 1.35 0.71
C THR A 62 -6.69 -0.17 0.83
N HIS A 63 -7.86 -0.83 0.89
CA HIS A 63 -7.95 -2.26 1.12
C HIS A 63 -9.08 -2.91 0.28
N PRO A 64 -8.78 -3.79 -0.69
CA PRO A 64 -7.44 -4.04 -1.23
C PRO A 64 -6.89 -2.81 -2.00
N PRO A 65 -5.56 -2.58 -2.00
CA PRO A 65 -4.97 -1.37 -2.55
C PRO A 65 -5.32 -1.14 -4.02
N LEU A 66 -5.75 0.09 -4.32
CA LEU A 66 -5.91 0.61 -5.66
C LEU A 66 -5.28 2.00 -5.72
N LEU A 67 -4.16 2.09 -6.44
CA LEU A 67 -3.35 3.29 -6.59
C LEU A 67 -3.25 3.63 -8.07
N GLU A 68 -3.55 4.86 -8.42
CA GLU A 68 -3.47 5.36 -9.79
C GLU A 68 -2.28 6.33 -9.95
N THR A 69 -1.64 6.26 -11.10
CA THR A 69 -0.50 7.11 -11.48
C THR A 69 -1.00 8.55 -11.72
N PRO A 70 -0.44 9.58 -11.06
CA PRO A 70 -0.77 10.96 -11.40
C PRO A 70 -0.45 11.26 -12.87
N PHE A 71 -1.36 11.96 -13.55
CA PHE A 71 -1.27 12.14 -15.00
C PHE A 71 0.01 12.85 -15.46
N SER A 72 0.55 13.75 -14.65
CA SER A 72 1.82 14.45 -14.93
C SER A 72 3.01 13.51 -15.13
N VAL A 73 2.96 12.28 -14.59
CA VAL A 73 4.02 11.28 -14.76
C VAL A 73 4.16 10.85 -16.21
N PHE A 74 3.08 10.88 -16.99
CA PHE A 74 3.12 10.50 -18.40
C PHE A 74 3.88 11.50 -19.28
N ASP A 75 4.16 12.71 -18.76
CA ASP A 75 5.01 13.70 -19.42
C ASP A 75 6.51 13.54 -19.06
N GLU A 76 6.85 12.66 -18.10
CA GLU A 76 8.24 12.47 -17.63
C GLU A 76 9.05 11.51 -18.53
N GLY A 77 8.37 10.67 -19.31
CA GLY A 77 9.03 9.74 -20.22
C GLY A 77 8.11 8.66 -20.78
N VAL A 78 8.64 7.86 -21.71
CA VAL A 78 7.89 6.78 -22.40
C VAL A 78 7.52 5.63 -21.47
N PHE A 79 8.38 5.31 -20.50
CA PHE A 79 8.17 4.24 -19.54
C PHE A 79 7.81 4.82 -18.17
N THR A 80 6.63 4.47 -17.66
CA THR A 80 6.22 4.83 -16.30
C THR A 80 7.22 4.23 -15.29
N PRO A 81 7.84 5.02 -14.41
CA PRO A 81 8.76 4.50 -13.39
C PRO A 81 8.09 3.48 -12.46
N ASN A 82 8.85 2.52 -11.94
CA ASN A 82 8.31 1.43 -11.10
C ASN A 82 7.57 1.93 -9.84
N ASP A 83 8.09 2.98 -9.21
CA ASP A 83 7.51 3.62 -8.03
C ASP A 83 6.27 4.48 -8.36
N ARG A 84 6.01 4.72 -9.66
CA ARG A 84 4.86 5.45 -10.20
C ARG A 84 3.86 4.57 -10.95
N PHE A 85 4.18 3.30 -11.18
CA PHE A 85 3.28 2.37 -11.87
C PHE A 85 2.04 2.07 -11.01
N TYR A 86 0.86 2.08 -11.62
CA TYR A 86 -0.40 1.86 -10.91
C TYR A 86 -0.43 0.50 -10.19
N VAL A 87 -1.26 0.40 -9.14
CA VAL A 87 -1.47 -0.83 -8.37
C VAL A 87 -2.94 -1.15 -8.35
N ARG A 88 -3.31 -2.39 -8.67
CA ARG A 88 -4.70 -2.86 -8.61
C ARG A 88 -4.80 -4.25 -8.00
N TRP A 89 -5.38 -4.32 -6.81
CA TRP A 89 -5.72 -5.57 -6.14
C TRP A 89 -7.24 -5.78 -6.02
N HIS A 90 -7.67 -7.03 -6.19
CA HIS A 90 -9.07 -7.44 -6.05
C HIS A 90 -9.39 -8.06 -4.69
N TRP A 91 -8.42 -8.71 -4.05
CA TRP A 91 -8.60 -9.39 -2.77
C TRP A 91 -7.68 -8.81 -1.69
N ALA A 92 -8.23 -8.78 -0.48
CA ALA A 92 -7.58 -8.30 0.73
C ALA A 92 -6.38 -9.16 1.18
N SER A 93 -6.40 -10.45 0.85
CA SER A 93 -5.38 -11.43 1.22
C SER A 93 -4.15 -11.33 0.30
N ILE A 94 -3.38 -10.25 0.47
CA ILE A 94 -2.19 -9.97 -0.30
C ILE A 94 -0.99 -10.65 0.37
N PRO A 95 -0.18 -11.44 -0.34
CA PRO A 95 1.06 -11.94 0.21
C PRO A 95 2.01 -10.77 0.49
N THR A 96 2.33 -10.54 1.76
CA THR A 96 3.28 -9.49 2.19
C THR A 96 4.72 -10.00 2.27
N GLU A 97 4.91 -11.31 2.17
CA GLU A 97 6.18 -12.00 2.16
C GLU A 97 6.09 -13.20 1.21
N VAL A 98 7.15 -13.43 0.43
CA VAL A 98 7.26 -14.56 -0.48
C VAL A 98 8.67 -15.12 -0.39
N ASP A 99 8.80 -16.41 -0.09
CA ASP A 99 10.06 -17.13 -0.19
C ASP A 99 10.30 -17.57 -1.64
N ALA A 100 11.25 -16.93 -2.29
CA ALA A 100 11.64 -17.21 -3.67
C ALA A 100 12.15 -18.65 -3.89
N GLY A 101 12.80 -19.26 -2.89
CA GLY A 101 13.36 -20.61 -3.00
C GLY A 101 12.29 -21.71 -2.97
N THR A 102 11.20 -21.47 -2.23
CA THR A 102 10.09 -22.41 -2.13
C THR A 102 8.95 -22.12 -3.11
N PHE A 103 8.93 -20.95 -3.76
CA PHE A 103 7.95 -20.64 -4.81
C PHE A 103 7.92 -21.69 -5.92
N ARG A 104 6.71 -22.07 -6.36
CA ARG A 104 6.49 -22.94 -7.52
C ARG A 104 5.37 -22.42 -8.40
N LEU A 105 5.65 -22.25 -9.69
CA LEU A 105 4.63 -22.04 -10.72
C LEU A 105 4.11 -23.40 -11.18
N LYS A 106 2.83 -23.68 -10.92
CA LYS A 106 2.16 -24.89 -11.37
C LYS A 106 1.58 -24.69 -12.77
N VAL A 107 1.96 -25.55 -13.72
CA VAL A 107 1.35 -25.65 -15.05
C VAL A 107 0.55 -26.94 -15.10
N HIS A 108 -0.77 -26.84 -15.28
CA HIS A 108 -1.71 -27.95 -15.20
C HIS A 108 -2.93 -27.75 -16.11
N GLY A 109 -3.82 -28.74 -16.19
CA GLY A 109 -5.04 -28.70 -17.00
C GLY A 109 -4.93 -29.65 -18.18
N HIS A 110 -5.23 -29.17 -19.39
CA HIS A 110 -5.10 -29.99 -20.60
C HIS A 110 -3.67 -29.99 -21.14
N VAL A 111 -2.78 -30.69 -20.43
CA VAL A 111 -1.35 -30.84 -20.76
C VAL A 111 -0.95 -32.31 -20.69
N GLU A 112 0.02 -32.73 -21.50
CA GLU A 112 0.53 -34.11 -21.43
C GLU A 112 1.20 -34.41 -20.09
N LYS A 113 1.90 -33.42 -19.52
CA LYS A 113 2.60 -33.52 -18.24
C LYS A 113 2.46 -32.22 -17.46
N GLU A 114 1.97 -32.31 -16.22
CA GLU A 114 1.97 -31.17 -15.30
C GLU A 114 3.41 -30.77 -14.93
N LEU A 115 3.65 -29.47 -14.79
CA LEU A 115 4.94 -28.92 -14.38
C LEU A 115 4.81 -28.15 -13.06
N SER A 116 5.90 -28.16 -12.29
CA SER A 116 6.08 -27.36 -11.07
C SER A 116 7.44 -26.69 -11.15
N LEU A 117 7.47 -25.43 -11.60
CA LEU A 117 8.69 -24.72 -11.96
C LEU A 117 9.13 -23.81 -10.80
N SER A 118 10.41 -23.85 -10.43
CA SER A 118 11.03 -22.85 -9.56
C SER A 118 11.28 -21.54 -10.32
N LEU A 119 11.56 -20.45 -9.59
CA LEU A 119 11.97 -19.18 -10.23
C LEU A 119 13.26 -19.34 -11.04
N ASP A 120 14.24 -20.13 -10.57
CA ASP A 120 15.47 -20.41 -11.32
C ASP A 120 15.19 -21.14 -12.63
N ALA A 121 14.28 -22.12 -12.62
CA ALA A 121 13.88 -22.84 -13.82
C ALA A 121 13.20 -21.91 -14.84
N ILE A 122 12.38 -20.96 -14.38
CA ILE A 122 11.74 -19.94 -15.23
C ILE A 122 12.80 -18.98 -15.78
N ALA A 123 13.74 -18.52 -14.95
CA ALA A 123 14.81 -17.59 -15.34
C ALA A 123 15.79 -18.21 -16.35
N GLY A 124 15.93 -19.54 -16.37
CA GLY A 124 16.73 -20.28 -17.35
C GLY A 124 16.07 -20.48 -18.72
N LEU A 125 14.79 -20.13 -18.89
CA LEU A 125 14.11 -20.18 -20.19
C LEU A 125 14.65 -19.09 -21.14
N PRO A 126 14.50 -19.25 -22.47
CA PRO A 126 14.84 -18.19 -23.42
C PRO A 126 14.13 -16.88 -23.08
N ARG A 127 14.90 -15.79 -22.96
CA ARG A 127 14.41 -14.48 -22.54
C ARG A 127 14.14 -13.60 -23.74
N PHE A 128 13.07 -12.82 -23.68
CA PHE A 128 12.81 -11.71 -24.59
C PHE A 128 12.28 -10.52 -23.79
N GLU A 129 12.40 -9.33 -24.36
CA GLU A 129 11.94 -8.08 -23.76
C GLU A 129 10.89 -7.44 -24.68
N ILE A 130 9.85 -6.87 -24.09
CA ILE A 130 8.77 -6.19 -24.80
C ILE A 130 8.33 -4.95 -24.03
N ALA A 131 8.18 -3.83 -24.75
CA ALA A 131 7.47 -2.65 -24.23
C ALA A 131 5.96 -2.89 -24.39
N ALA A 132 5.25 -2.99 -23.26
CA ALA A 132 3.82 -3.27 -23.25
C ALA A 132 3.10 -2.34 -22.26
N VAL A 133 1.92 -1.86 -22.67
CA VAL A 133 1.02 -1.09 -21.80
C VAL A 133 0.18 -2.08 -20.99
N ASN A 134 0.12 -1.89 -19.68
CA ASN A 134 -0.85 -2.56 -18.82
C ASN A 134 -1.93 -1.54 -18.46
N GLN A 135 -3.12 -1.68 -19.05
CA GLN A 135 -4.26 -0.80 -18.80
C GLN A 135 -5.38 -1.60 -18.13
N CYS A 136 -5.85 -1.09 -16.99
CA CYS A 136 -7.05 -1.64 -16.36
C CYS A 136 -8.29 -1.29 -17.21
N SER A 137 -9.28 -2.18 -17.27
CA SER A 137 -10.51 -2.00 -18.06
C SER A 137 -11.45 -0.88 -17.60
N GLY A 138 -11.20 -0.26 -16.45
CA GLY A 138 -12.14 0.61 -15.76
C GLY A 138 -11.61 2.03 -15.61
#